data_AF-A0A5B0X0K8-F1
#
_entry.id   AF-A0A5B0X0K8-F1
#
_cell.length_a   1.000
_cell.length_b   1.000
_cell.length_c   1.000
_cell.angle_alpha   90.00
_cell.angle_beta   90.00
_cell.angle_gamma   90.00
#
_symmetry.space_group_name_H-M   'P 1'
#
loop_
_entity.id
_entity.type
_entity.pdbx_description
1 polymer ?
#
loop_
_entity_poly.entity_id
_entity_poly.type
_entity_poly.pdbx_seq_one_letter_code
_entity_poly.pdbx_strand_id
1 'polypeptide(L)'
;MYAALQFKYNSLEKNLREYLITVEGYSESDLLSIKAKLSSMPKFPVYVRFANEPDTDYIFTDRDASDWKQLDPKEPQRLKKVNQ
;
A
#
# COMPACT_ATOMS: atom_id res chain seq x y z
N MET A 1 -3.59 6.78 -25.16
CA MET A 1 -2.96 5.55 -24.63
C MET A 1 -2.60 5.75 -23.16
N TYR A 2 -3.61 5.84 -22.29
CA TYR A 2 -3.44 6.08 -20.83
C TYR A 2 -4.41 5.28 -19.97
N ALA A 3 -5.53 4.82 -20.55
CA ALA A 3 -6.55 4.07 -19.84
C ALA A 3 -6.01 2.77 -19.21
N ALA A 4 -5.23 1.97 -19.94
CA ALA A 4 -4.66 0.72 -19.40
C ALA A 4 -3.75 0.96 -18.18
N LEU A 5 -2.99 2.06 -18.18
CA LEU A 5 -2.13 2.43 -17.06
C LEU A 5 -2.96 2.90 -15.85
N GLN A 6 -4.01 3.70 -16.08
CA GLN A 6 -4.95 4.12 -15.04
C GLN A 6 -5.71 2.92 -14.45
N PHE A 7 -6.17 1.97 -15.27
CA PHE A 7 -6.78 0.73 -14.79
C PHE A 7 -5.79 -0.08 -13.95
N LYS A 8 -4.51 -0.16 -14.37
CA LYS A 8 -3.48 -0.85 -13.57
C LYS A 8 -3.27 -0.16 -12.23
N TYR A 9 -3.17 1.17 -12.19
CA TYR A 9 -3.04 1.90 -10.92
C TYR A 9 -4.24 1.67 -9.99
N ASN A 10 -5.45 1.86 -10.50
CA ASN A 10 -6.68 1.68 -9.71
C ASN A 10 -6.79 0.25 -9.17
N SER A 11 -6.40 -0.75 -9.97
CA SER A 11 -6.36 -2.15 -9.54
C SER A 11 -5.35 -2.38 -8.42
N LEU A 12 -4.13 -1.85 -8.56
CA LEU A 12 -3.09 -1.97 -7.53
C LEU A 12 -3.47 -1.27 -6.22
N GLU A 13 -4.03 -0.05 -6.31
CA GLU A 13 -4.49 0.70 -5.14
C GLU A 13 -5.61 -0.03 -4.41
N LYS A 14 -6.56 -0.60 -5.14
CA LYS A 14 -7.67 -1.38 -4.58
C LYS A 14 -7.18 -2.68 -3.94
N ASN A 15 -6.34 -3.44 -4.64
CA ASN A 15 -5.83 -4.72 -4.14
C ASN A 15 -4.95 -4.53 -2.90
N LEU A 16 -4.12 -3.47 -2.85
CA LEU A 16 -3.33 -3.17 -1.65
C LEU A 16 -4.23 -2.76 -0.49
N ARG A 17 -5.26 -1.95 -0.75
CA ARG A 17 -6.25 -1.58 0.28
C ARG A 17 -6.89 -2.82 0.89
N GLU A 18 -7.37 -3.74 0.06
CA GLU A 18 -7.99 -4.98 0.51
C GLU A 18 -7.01 -5.83 1.33
N TYR A 19 -5.75 -5.96 0.90
CA TYR A 19 -4.71 -6.65 1.65
C TYR A 19 -4.45 -6.03 3.03
N LEU A 20 -4.29 -4.71 3.10
CA LEU A 20 -4.03 -4.02 4.37
C LEU A 20 -5.19 -4.21 5.35
N ILE A 21 -6.43 -4.21 4.87
CA ILE A 21 -7.60 -4.40 5.73
C ILE A 21 -7.78 -5.86 6.15
N THR A 22 -7.70 -6.78 5.19
CA THR A 22 -8.07 -8.19 5.42
C THR A 22 -6.95 -9.03 6.01
N VAL A 23 -5.70 -8.73 5.67
CA VAL A 23 -4.52 -9.50 6.08
C VAL A 23 -3.78 -8.81 7.22
N GLU A 24 -3.51 -7.51 7.10
CA GLU A 24 -2.77 -6.74 8.12
C GLU A 24 -3.69 -6.16 9.21
N GLY A 25 -5.01 -6.16 9.00
CA GLY A 25 -6.00 -5.76 10.01
C GLY A 25 -6.22 -4.27 10.17
N TYR A 26 -5.80 -3.44 9.22
CA TYR A 26 -6.09 -2.00 9.22
C TYR A 26 -7.57 -1.72 9.02
N SER A 27 -8.07 -0.65 9.64
CA SER A 27 -9.40 -0.12 9.34
C SER A 27 -9.34 0.83 8.14
N GLU A 28 -10.47 1.03 7.45
CA GLU A 28 -10.51 2.02 6.36
C GLU A 28 -10.13 3.44 6.82
N SER A 29 -10.47 3.80 8.06
CA SER A 29 -10.10 5.08 8.68
C SER A 29 -8.60 5.26 8.90
N ASP A 30 -7.85 4.15 8.97
CA ASP A 30 -6.40 4.20 9.18
C ASP A 30 -5.66 4.53 7.88
N LEU A 31 -6.31 4.38 6.72
CA LEU A 31 -5.72 4.52 5.39
C LEU A 31 -6.03 5.90 4.80
N LEU A 32 -5.17 6.90 5.06
CA LEU A 32 -5.36 8.25 4.55
C LEU A 32 -5.23 8.35 3.03
N SER A 33 -4.25 7.66 2.47
CA SER A 33 -4.06 7.65 1.02
C SER A 33 -3.36 6.38 0.55
N ILE A 34 -3.72 5.91 -0.64
CA ILE A 34 -3.08 4.81 -1.34
C ILE A 34 -2.93 5.27 -2.79
N LYS A 35 -1.69 5.32 -3.31
CA LYS A 35 -1.41 5.81 -4.66
C LYS A 35 -0.35 5.00 -5.36
N ALA A 36 -0.68 4.41 -6.50
CA ALA A 36 0.27 3.74 -7.36
C ALA A 36 1.02 4.76 -8.24
N LYS A 37 2.29 4.48 -8.52
CA LYS A 37 3.09 5.27 -9.47
C LYS A 37 3.85 4.34 -10.41
N LEU A 38 4.18 4.84 -11.60
CA LEU A 38 5.16 4.20 -12.48
C LEU A 38 6.55 4.66 -12.06
N SER A 39 7.44 3.71 -11.80
CA SER A 39 8.84 3.93 -11.42
C SER A 39 9.75 2.93 -12.16
N SER A 40 11.07 3.05 -11.96
CA SER A 40 12.07 2.16 -12.55
C SER A 40 12.21 0.84 -11.79
N MET A 41 12.26 0.86 -10.44
CA MET A 41 12.39 -0.34 -9.61
C MET A 41 11.87 -0.09 -8.17
N PRO A 42 10.80 -0.76 -7.70
CA PRO A 42 9.90 -1.60 -8.50
C PRO A 42 9.19 -0.79 -9.59
N LYS A 43 8.62 -1.46 -10.59
CA LYS A 43 7.95 -0.79 -11.72
C LYS A 43 6.67 -0.07 -11.31
N PHE A 44 5.95 -0.66 -10.35
CA PHE A 44 4.68 -0.14 -9.84
C PHE A 44 4.67 -0.09 -8.30
N PRO A 45 5.46 0.80 -7.67
CA PRO A 45 5.34 1.03 -6.23
C PRO A 45 3.97 1.63 -5.91
N VAL A 46 3.41 1.20 -4.80
CA VAL A 46 2.19 1.78 -4.23
C VAL A 46 2.54 2.44 -2.90
N TYR A 47 2.26 3.73 -2.82
CA TYR A 47 2.53 4.56 -1.66
C TYR A 47 1.30 4.61 -0.77
N VAL A 48 1.49 4.40 0.53
CA VAL A 48 0.44 4.41 1.54
C VAL A 48 0.80 5.40 2.63
N ARG A 49 -0.16 6.22 3.05
CA ARG A 49 -0.06 7.04 4.26
C ARG A 49 -1.10 6.58 5.25
N PHE A 50 -0.66 6.34 6.47
CA PHE A 50 -1.54 5.93 7.55
C PHE A 50 -1.89 7.12 8.45
N ALA A 51 -3.05 7.06 9.11
CA ALA A 51 -3.56 8.15 9.94
C ALA A 51 -2.72 8.39 11.21
N ASN A 52 -2.08 7.36 11.72
CA ASN A 52 -1.19 7.43 12.87
C ASN A 52 0.18 8.06 12.54
N GLU A 53 0.65 7.95 11.29
CA GLU A 53 1.89 8.54 10.79
C GLU A 53 1.67 9.21 9.43
N PRO A 54 0.96 10.35 9.40
CA PRO A 54 0.58 11.02 8.15
C PRO A 54 1.79 11.57 7.36
N ASP A 55 2.93 11.74 8.03
CA ASP A 55 4.17 12.26 7.46
C ASP A 55 5.08 11.17 6.86
N THR A 56 4.70 9.89 7.00
CA THR A 56 5.49 8.75 6.49
C THR A 56 4.83 8.14 5.27
N ASP A 57 5.59 8.03 4.18
CA ASP A 57 5.17 7.35 2.96
C ASP A 57 5.66 5.90 2.99
N TYR A 58 4.74 4.97 3.22
CA TYR A 58 5.00 3.54 3.16
C TYR A 58 4.96 3.04 1.72
N ILE A 59 5.93 2.25 1.31
CA ILE A 59 6.07 1.78 -0.07
C ILE A 59 5.84 0.28 -0.11
N PHE A 60 4.85 -0.14 -0.89
CA PHE A 60 4.52 -1.53 -1.15
C PHE A 60 4.74 -1.91 -2.62
N THR A 61 5.00 -3.19 -2.86
CA THR A 61 5.04 -3.79 -4.20
C THR A 61 4.47 -5.20 -4.15
N ASP A 62 3.73 -5.59 -5.18
CA ASP A 62 3.22 -6.95 -5.37
C ASP A 62 4.22 -7.85 -6.12
N ARG A 63 5.36 -7.28 -6.57
CA ARG A 63 6.35 -7.94 -7.45
C ARG A 63 5.72 -8.70 -8.63
N ASP A 64 4.59 -8.22 -9.16
CA ASP A 64 3.78 -8.90 -10.17
C ASP A 64 3.34 -10.34 -9.78
N ALA A 65 3.30 -10.67 -8.49
CA ALA A 65 3.07 -12.03 -7.97
C ALA A 65 1.92 -12.12 -6.94
N SER A 66 1.06 -11.10 -6.84
CA SER A 66 -0.08 -11.03 -5.91
C SER A 66 0.28 -11.13 -4.41
N ASP A 67 1.56 -11.12 -4.06
CA ASP A 67 2.04 -11.11 -2.68
C ASP A 67 2.60 -9.72 -2.35
N TRP A 68 1.90 -9.01 -1.47
CA TRP A 68 2.26 -7.66 -1.11
C TRP A 68 3.44 -7.65 -0.16
N LYS A 69 4.48 -6.90 -0.52
CA LYS A 69 5.65 -6.69 0.30
C LYS A 69 5.88 -5.21 0.55
N GLN A 70 6.04 -4.85 1.81
CA GLN A 70 6.57 -3.56 2.21
C GLN A 70 8.06 -3.48 1.88
N LEU A 71 8.45 -2.41 1.19
CA LEU A 71 9.84 -2.08 0.85
C LEU A 71 10.41 -1.06 1.82
N ASP A 72 9.61 -0.05 2.16
CA ASP A 72 10.01 1.06 3.01
C ASP A 72 8.83 1.54 3.87
N PRO A 73 9.07 1.94 5.13
CA PRO A 73 10.27 1.63 5.92
C PRO A 73 10.51 0.11 6.02
N LYS A 74 11.76 -0.33 6.24
CA LYS A 74 12.05 -1.78 6.35
C LYS A 74 11.38 -2.45 7.53
N GLU A 75 11.13 -1.69 8.59
CA GLU A 75 10.37 -2.12 9.74
C GLU A 75 8.89 -1.82 9.48
N PRO A 76 8.06 -2.84 9.25
CA PRO A 76 6.63 -2.63 9.11
C PRO A 76 6.08 -2.13 10.43
N GLN A 77 5.45 -0.96 10.39
CA GLN A 77 4.72 -0.47 11.53
C GLN A 77 3.41 -1.24 11.61
N ARG A 78 3.46 -2.44 12.22
CA ARG A 78 2.25 -3.16 12.54
C ARG A 78 1.41 -2.27 13.44
N LEU A 79 0.08 -2.30 13.25
CA LEU A 79 -0.84 -1.85 14.30
C LEU A 79 -0.28 -2.42 15.60
N LYS A 80 0.21 -1.55 16.49
CA LYS A 80 0.55 -1.99 17.84
C LYS A 80 -0.72 -2.67 18.29
N LYS A 81 -0.71 -3.99 18.46
CA LYS A 81 -1.81 -4.66 19.14
C LYS A 81 -1.85 -3.96 20.49
N VAL A 82 -2.77 -3.00 20.61
CA VAL A 82 -3.20 -2.51 21.90
C VAL A 82 -3.89 -3.74 22.44
N ASN A 83 -3.11 -4.53 23.19
CA ASN A 83 -3.65 -5.57 24.03
C ASN A 83 -4.64 -4.85 24.95
N GLN A 84 -5.92 -4.94 24.64
CA GLN A 84 -6.98 -4.85 25.64
C GLN A 84 -7.19 -6.23 26.22
#